data_AF-A0A7X7A293-F1
#
_entry.id   AF-A0A7X7A293-F1
#
_cell.length_a   1.000
_cell.length_b   1.000
_cell.length_c   1.000
_cell.angle_alpha   90.00
_cell.angle_beta   90.00
_cell.angle_gamma   90.00
#
_symmetry.space_group_name_H-M   'P 1'
#
loop_
_entity.id
_entity.type
_entity.pdbx_description
1 polymer ?
#
loop_
_entity_poly.entity_id
_entity_poly.type
_entity_poly.pdbx_seq_one_letter_code
_entity_poly.pdbx_strand_id
1 'polypeptide(L)'
;AEIIQAMLELATLDIDFKIAPPESVSIIGSNSIHTAGDLYVVHINAISRPKNRRKKRIFDFSAATVFLVLTPVFIWFFRNKGKCIKNIFQVLTGEKSWVGYAGATENLSGLPEIKPGIYSPADMFGGNLSDERKEHRLNVLYARNYSLMTDTEILLKGLKRRNK
;
A
#
# COMPACT_ATOMS: atom_id res chain seq x y z
N ALA A 1 -3.05 -34.93 6.06
CA ALA A 1 -3.47 -35.63 7.30
C ALA A 1 -2.40 -35.56 8.39
N GLU A 2 -1.10 -35.59 8.03
CA GLU A 2 0.04 -35.62 8.96
C GLU A 2 0.13 -34.46 9.97
N ILE A 3 -0.20 -33.22 9.55
CA ILE A 3 -0.12 -32.05 10.45
C ILE A 3 -1.08 -32.17 11.65
N ILE A 4 -2.30 -32.66 11.42
CA ILE A 4 -3.31 -32.83 12.48
C ILE A 4 -2.87 -33.92 13.46
N GLN A 5 -2.25 -34.97 12.95
CA GLN A 5 -1.75 -36.07 13.78
C GLN A 5 -0.59 -35.63 14.67
N ALA A 6 0.37 -34.87 14.12
CA ALA A 6 1.45 -34.29 14.90
C ALA A 6 0.93 -33.31 15.98
N MET A 7 -0.11 -32.52 15.68
CA MET A 7 -0.74 -31.64 16.67
C MET A 7 -1.42 -32.42 17.81
N LEU A 8 -2.05 -33.56 17.51
CA LEU A 8 -2.68 -34.41 18.52
C LEU A 8 -1.66 -35.10 19.43
N GLU A 9 -0.53 -35.55 18.87
CA GLU A 9 0.57 -36.15 19.65
C GLU A 9 1.23 -35.14 20.59
N LEU A 10 1.36 -33.90 20.14
CA LEU A 10 2.02 -32.83 20.90
C LEU A 10 1.07 -32.11 21.88
N ALA A 11 -0.25 -32.36 21.82
CA ALA A 11 -1.25 -31.71 22.66
C ALA A 11 -1.08 -31.99 24.17
N THR A 12 -0.41 -33.09 24.53
CA THR A 12 -0.14 -33.45 25.93
C THR A 12 0.94 -32.59 26.60
N LEU A 13 1.64 -31.76 25.83
CA LEU A 13 2.77 -30.94 26.31
C LEU A 13 2.37 -29.52 26.71
N ASP A 14 1.07 -29.18 26.71
CA ASP A 14 0.54 -27.84 27.03
C ASP A 14 1.23 -26.71 26.23
N ILE A 15 1.46 -26.97 24.94
CA ILE A 15 2.11 -26.05 24.02
C ILE A 15 1.12 -25.45 23.02
N ASP A 16 1.32 -24.18 22.69
CA ASP A 16 0.51 -23.48 21.69
C ASP A 16 0.93 -23.83 20.27
N PHE A 17 -0.05 -24.13 19.42
CA PHE A 17 0.18 -24.38 18.00
C PHE A 17 -0.28 -23.19 17.16
N LYS A 18 0.52 -22.83 16.14
CA LYS A 18 0.17 -21.83 15.13
C LYS A 18 0.40 -22.42 13.74
N ILE A 19 -0.64 -22.42 12.90
CA ILE A 19 -0.59 -22.88 11.50
C ILE A 19 -0.62 -21.66 10.58
N ALA A 20 0.38 -21.56 9.69
CA ALA A 20 0.43 -20.55 8.63
C ALA A 20 0.35 -21.23 7.26
N PRO A 21 -0.80 -21.16 6.56
CA PRO A 21 -0.89 -21.67 5.20
C PRO A 21 -0.01 -20.83 4.26
N PRO A 22 0.66 -21.45 3.27
CA PRO A 22 1.63 -20.74 2.40
C PRO A 22 1.04 -19.57 1.60
N GLU A 23 -0.28 -19.53 1.40
CA GLU A 23 -0.99 -18.50 0.63
C GLU A 23 -1.98 -17.65 1.47
N SER A 24 -2.03 -17.87 2.80
CA SER A 24 -3.02 -17.25 3.68
C SER A 24 -2.44 -16.13 4.54
N VAL A 25 -3.24 -15.08 4.73
CA VAL A 25 -2.96 -13.94 5.61
C VAL A 25 -3.28 -14.22 7.08
N SER A 26 -3.91 -15.36 7.39
CA SER A 26 -4.35 -15.70 8.74
C SER A 26 -3.51 -16.82 9.31
N ILE A 27 -2.95 -16.58 10.50
CA ILE A 27 -2.43 -17.63 11.37
C ILE A 27 -3.61 -18.19 12.17
N ILE A 28 -3.74 -19.52 12.19
CA ILE A 28 -4.75 -20.21 13.01
C ILE A 28 -4.02 -20.75 14.24
N GLY A 29 -4.39 -20.27 15.43
CA GLY A 29 -3.84 -20.71 16.71
C GLY A 29 -4.80 -21.63 17.47
N SER A 30 -4.27 -22.51 18.33
CA SER A 30 -5.07 -23.40 19.18
C SER A 30 -5.90 -22.67 20.26
N ASN A 31 -5.50 -21.45 20.65
CA ASN A 31 -6.05 -20.74 21.81
C ASN A 31 -6.78 -19.42 21.49
N SER A 32 -7.20 -19.20 20.25
CA SER A 32 -7.99 -18.00 19.98
C SER A 32 -8.92 -18.07 18.78
N ILE A 33 -10.21 -18.15 19.08
CA ILE A 33 -11.29 -17.92 18.11
C ILE A 33 -11.40 -16.41 17.78
N HIS A 34 -10.83 -15.53 18.62
CA HIS A 34 -10.98 -14.07 18.54
C HIS A 34 -9.72 -13.27 18.14
N THR A 35 -8.57 -13.91 17.99
CA THR A 35 -7.29 -13.27 17.65
C THR A 35 -6.95 -13.59 16.20
N ALA A 36 -7.67 -12.94 15.28
CA ALA A 36 -7.16 -12.64 13.95
C ALA A 36 -6.01 -11.61 14.04
N GLY A 37 -5.07 -11.81 14.96
CA GLY A 37 -4.25 -10.73 15.54
C GLY A 37 -2.76 -10.79 15.20
N ASP A 38 -2.23 -11.92 14.74
CA ASP A 38 -0.86 -11.97 14.23
C ASP A 38 -0.90 -12.26 12.73
N LEU A 39 -1.18 -11.23 11.94
CA LEU A 39 -1.02 -11.24 10.49
C LEU A 39 0.49 -11.25 10.19
N TYR A 40 1.19 -12.36 10.40
CA TYR A 40 2.61 -12.45 10.02
C TYR A 40 2.69 -12.61 8.51
N VAL A 41 3.01 -11.49 7.87
CA VAL A 41 3.07 -11.29 6.42
C VAL A 41 4.25 -12.05 5.84
N VAL A 42 4.01 -13.27 5.40
CA VAL A 42 4.90 -13.94 4.44
C VAL A 42 4.37 -13.60 3.03
N HIS A 43 5.17 -12.83 2.29
CA HIS A 43 5.02 -12.45 0.87
C HIS A 43 3.99 -11.37 0.44
N ILE A 44 3.73 -10.32 1.24
CA ILE A 44 3.26 -9.04 0.65
C ILE A 44 4.47 -8.35 0.00
N ASN A 45 4.85 -8.78 -1.20
CA ASN A 45 6.03 -8.24 -1.88
C ASN A 45 5.79 -7.90 -3.36
N ALA A 46 4.55 -7.92 -3.85
CA ALA A 46 4.32 -7.60 -5.27
C ALA A 46 4.84 -6.20 -5.60
N ILE A 47 4.60 -5.20 -4.74
CA ILE A 47 5.12 -3.84 -4.96
C ILE A 47 6.65 -3.74 -4.83
N SER A 48 7.28 -4.56 -4.00
CA SER A 48 8.73 -4.56 -3.78
C SER A 48 9.51 -5.38 -4.82
N ARG A 49 8.84 -6.23 -5.61
CA ARG A 49 9.47 -6.96 -6.73
C ARG A 49 10.22 -5.98 -7.66
N PRO A 50 11.49 -6.24 -8.02
CA PRO A 50 12.28 -5.31 -8.85
C PRO A 50 11.60 -4.90 -10.16
N LYS A 51 10.88 -5.83 -10.81
CA LYS A 51 10.09 -5.57 -12.01
C LYS A 51 9.00 -4.52 -11.77
N ASN A 52 8.30 -4.61 -10.65
CA ASN A 52 7.21 -3.71 -10.30
C ASN A 52 7.73 -2.36 -9.81
N ARG A 53 8.84 -2.33 -9.06
CA ARG A 53 9.54 -1.07 -8.69
C ARG A 53 9.99 -0.29 -9.93
N ARG A 54 10.53 -0.97 -10.94
CA ARG A 54 10.91 -0.34 -12.23
C ARG A 54 9.70 0.20 -12.97
N LYS A 55 8.64 -0.60 -13.10
CA LYS A 55 7.37 -0.15 -13.72
C LYS A 55 6.80 1.07 -13.01
N LYS A 56 6.74 1.04 -11.68
CA LYS A 56 6.28 2.15 -10.85
C LYS A 56 7.11 3.41 -11.09
N ARG A 57 8.44 3.28 -11.12
CA ARG A 57 9.33 4.43 -11.35
C ARG A 57 9.15 5.02 -12.76
N ILE A 58 9.00 4.18 -13.77
CA ILE A 58 8.73 4.62 -15.15
C ILE A 58 7.41 5.37 -15.20
N PHE A 59 6.34 4.82 -14.59
CA PHE A 59 5.05 5.48 -14.49
C PHE A 59 5.15 6.83 -13.78
N ASP A 60 5.84 6.87 -12.63
CA ASP A 60 6.03 8.09 -11.86
C ASP A 60 6.69 9.20 -12.67
N PHE A 61 7.78 8.83 -13.34
CA PHE A 61 8.53 9.75 -14.19
C PHE A 61 7.69 10.20 -15.40
N SER A 62 7.06 9.27 -16.13
CA SER A 62 6.25 9.61 -17.30
C SER A 62 5.07 10.50 -16.96
N ALA A 63 4.35 10.20 -15.88
CA ALA A 63 3.22 11.01 -15.44
C ALA A 63 3.69 12.40 -14.97
N ALA A 64 4.84 12.48 -14.29
CA ALA A 64 5.40 13.76 -13.89
C ALA A 64 5.87 14.61 -15.08
N THR A 65 6.49 14.00 -16.09
CA THR A 65 6.86 14.70 -17.33
C THR A 65 5.62 15.21 -18.07
N VAL A 66 4.57 14.39 -18.19
CA VAL A 66 3.31 14.80 -18.80
C VAL A 66 2.70 15.97 -18.02
N PHE A 67 2.62 15.89 -16.69
CA PHE A 67 2.11 16.99 -15.88
C PHE A 67 2.98 18.24 -15.98
N LEU A 68 4.30 18.12 -16.08
CA LEU A 68 5.19 19.27 -16.25
C LEU A 68 4.90 20.01 -17.57
N VAL A 69 4.77 19.28 -18.68
CA VAL A 69 4.45 19.85 -20.00
C VAL A 69 3.04 20.45 -20.01
N LEU A 70 2.09 19.82 -19.33
CA LEU A 70 0.71 20.30 -19.22
C LEU A 70 0.54 21.40 -18.15
N THR A 71 1.54 21.63 -17.30
CA THR A 71 1.50 22.63 -16.22
C THR A 71 1.07 24.02 -16.70
N PRO A 72 1.63 24.64 -17.77
CA PRO A 72 1.22 25.99 -18.18
C PRO A 72 -0.29 26.14 -18.46
N VAL A 73 -0.95 25.06 -18.87
CA VAL A 73 -2.40 25.03 -19.12
C VAL A 73 -3.18 24.68 -17.86
N PHE A 74 -2.78 23.62 -17.15
CA PHE A 74 -3.55 23.07 -16.03
C PHE A 74 -3.33 23.78 -14.69
N ILE A 75 -2.29 24.61 -14.56
CA ILE A 75 -1.94 25.29 -13.30
C ILE A 75 -3.06 26.20 -12.78
N TRP A 76 -3.90 26.72 -13.66
CA TRP A 76 -5.05 27.56 -13.32
C TRP A 76 -6.17 26.80 -12.60
N PHE A 77 -6.25 25.48 -12.80
CA PHE A 77 -7.24 24.62 -12.17
C PHE A 77 -6.86 24.19 -10.75
N PHE A 78 -5.59 24.37 -10.36
CA PHE A 78 -5.13 24.04 -9.02
C PHE A 78 -5.20 25.24 -8.08
N ARG A 79 -5.82 25.02 -6.91
CA ARG A 79 -5.91 26.01 -5.83
C ARG A 79 -4.53 26.41 -5.27
N ASN A 80 -3.58 25.47 -5.21
CA ASN A 80 -2.21 25.73 -4.75
C ASN A 80 -1.17 25.35 -5.81
N LYS A 81 -0.81 26.35 -6.63
CA LYS A 81 0.11 26.25 -7.77
C LYS A 81 1.52 25.82 -7.36
N GLY A 82 2.06 26.45 -6.31
CA GLY A 82 3.41 26.15 -5.80
C GLY A 82 3.53 24.71 -5.30
N LYS A 83 2.51 24.21 -4.60
CA LYS A 83 2.48 22.81 -4.16
C LYS A 83 2.41 21.83 -5.33
N CYS A 84 1.69 22.16 -6.40
CA CYS A 84 1.61 21.33 -7.60
C CYS A 84 2.99 21.18 -8.27
N ILE A 85 3.66 22.31 -8.54
CA ILE A 85 5.00 22.32 -9.13
C ILE A 85 6.00 21.59 -8.22
N LYS A 86 6.00 21.88 -6.91
CA LYS A 86 6.85 21.19 -5.94
C LYS A 86 6.66 19.68 -6.00
N ASN A 87 5.42 19.20 -6.00
CA ASN A 87 5.11 17.78 -6.08
C ASN A 87 5.65 17.12 -7.36
N ILE A 88 5.49 17.77 -8.52
CA ILE A 88 6.03 17.28 -9.79
C ILE A 88 7.55 17.11 -9.69
N PHE A 89 8.27 18.12 -9.20
CA PHE A 89 9.72 18.05 -9.04
C PHE A 89 10.14 16.96 -8.04
N GLN A 90 9.45 16.82 -6.89
CA GLN A 90 9.74 15.77 -5.91
C GLN A 90 9.55 14.36 -6.49
N VAL A 91 8.62 14.17 -7.44
CA VAL A 91 8.48 12.89 -8.14
C VAL A 91 9.59 12.70 -9.18
N LEU A 92 9.93 13.74 -9.94
CA LEU A 92 11.02 13.68 -10.93
C LEU A 92 12.37 13.37 -10.26
N THR A 93 12.73 14.05 -9.18
CA THR A 93 13.96 13.76 -8.40
C THR A 93 13.90 12.41 -7.68
N GLY A 94 12.69 11.88 -7.50
CA GLY A 94 12.47 10.59 -6.86
C GLY A 94 12.51 10.67 -5.34
N GLU A 95 12.32 11.84 -4.73
CA GLU A 95 11.98 11.94 -3.31
C GLU A 95 10.61 11.31 -3.02
N LYS A 96 9.68 11.43 -3.96
CA LYS A 96 8.29 10.94 -3.86
C LYS A 96 7.88 10.07 -5.04
N SER A 97 6.76 9.38 -4.86
CA SER A 97 5.98 8.72 -5.91
C SER A 97 4.62 9.41 -6.03
N TRP A 98 3.91 9.23 -7.15
CA TRP A 98 2.52 9.70 -7.25
C TRP A 98 1.62 9.00 -6.24
N VAL A 99 1.84 7.69 -6.06
CA VAL A 99 1.03 6.84 -5.18
C VAL A 99 1.94 6.16 -4.16
N GLY A 100 1.58 6.27 -2.89
CA GLY A 100 2.27 5.62 -1.77
C GLY A 100 1.27 5.26 -0.68
N TYR A 101 1.76 4.71 0.43
CA TYR A 101 0.88 4.30 1.51
C TYR A 101 0.16 5.50 2.17
N ALA A 102 -1.04 5.24 2.69
CA ALA A 102 -1.77 6.15 3.56
C ALA A 102 -1.24 6.07 5.01
N GLY A 103 -1.45 7.12 5.79
CA GLY A 103 -1.13 7.15 7.23
C GLY A 103 0.31 7.53 7.58
N ALA A 104 0.57 7.66 8.88
CA ALA A 104 1.89 7.93 9.45
C ALA A 104 2.81 6.71 9.38
N THR A 105 4.13 6.93 9.44
CA THR A 105 5.16 5.88 9.34
C THR A 105 5.01 4.77 10.37
N GLU A 106 4.49 5.06 11.56
CA GLU A 106 4.25 4.08 12.64
C GLU A 106 3.20 3.02 12.24
N ASN A 107 2.22 3.41 11.41
CA ASN A 107 1.13 2.55 10.93
C ASN A 107 1.52 1.68 9.72
N LEU A 108 2.79 1.73 9.30
CA LEU A 108 3.33 0.98 8.15
C LEU A 108 4.12 -0.27 8.56
N SER A 109 4.14 -0.61 9.85
CA SER A 109 4.79 -1.81 10.37
C SER A 109 4.35 -3.06 9.60
N GLY A 110 5.32 -3.84 9.09
CA GLY A 110 5.07 -5.06 8.31
C GLY A 110 4.80 -4.88 6.82
N LEU A 111 4.78 -3.64 6.30
CA LEU A 111 4.69 -3.38 4.86
C LEU A 111 6.08 -3.21 4.23
N PRO A 112 6.25 -3.61 2.96
CA PRO A 112 7.50 -3.36 2.26
C PRO A 112 7.70 -1.86 2.03
N GLU A 113 8.92 -1.38 2.26
CA GLU A 113 9.26 0.03 2.09
C GLU A 113 9.07 0.51 0.65
N ILE A 114 8.36 1.63 0.50
CA ILE A 114 8.18 2.36 -0.76
C ILE A 114 8.35 3.85 -0.51
N LYS A 115 8.55 4.61 -1.60
CA LYS A 115 8.64 6.07 -1.52
C LYS A 115 7.32 6.67 -1.03
N PRO A 116 7.36 7.76 -0.25
CA PRO A 116 6.16 8.47 0.16
C PRO A 116 5.36 8.93 -1.07
N GLY A 117 4.05 8.77 -1.00
CA GLY A 117 3.10 9.11 -2.05
C GLY A 117 2.60 10.56 -1.96
N ILE A 118 2.24 11.15 -3.10
CA ILE A 118 1.43 12.38 -3.12
C ILE A 118 -0.05 12.05 -2.87
N TYR A 119 -0.48 10.91 -3.40
CA TYR A 119 -1.78 10.27 -3.23
C TYR A 119 -1.60 8.88 -2.61
N SER A 120 -2.70 8.31 -2.13
CA SER A 120 -2.72 7.03 -1.44
C SER A 120 -3.94 6.19 -1.83
N PRO A 121 -3.93 4.87 -1.57
CA PRO A 121 -5.11 4.02 -1.76
C PRO A 121 -6.38 4.56 -1.07
N ALA A 122 -6.23 5.29 0.05
CA ALA A 122 -7.35 5.92 0.75
C ALA A 122 -8.06 6.98 -0.10
N ASP A 123 -7.37 7.61 -1.07
CA ASP A 123 -7.98 8.60 -1.98
C ASP A 123 -9.05 7.99 -2.88
N MET A 124 -9.05 6.67 -3.08
CA MET A 124 -10.14 5.98 -3.78
C MET A 124 -11.47 6.02 -3.03
N PHE A 125 -11.43 6.20 -1.70
CA PHE A 125 -12.56 6.12 -0.79
C PHE A 125 -12.84 7.45 -0.06
N GLY A 126 -12.34 8.57 -0.60
CA GLY A 126 -12.56 9.88 0.01
C GLY A 126 -11.56 10.26 1.09
N GLY A 127 -10.40 9.58 1.16
CA GLY A 127 -9.11 9.97 1.77
C GLY A 127 -9.07 10.59 3.17
N ASN A 128 -10.17 10.56 3.92
CA ASN A 128 -10.19 10.68 5.37
C ASN A 128 -10.82 9.39 5.89
N LEU A 129 -10.00 8.36 6.02
CA LEU A 129 -10.38 7.21 6.80
C LEU A 129 -9.98 7.54 8.24
N SER A 130 -10.96 7.86 9.08
CA SER A 130 -10.72 8.07 10.52
C SER A 130 -10.31 6.78 11.25
N ASP A 131 -10.20 5.67 10.52
CA ASP A 131 -10.00 4.32 11.03
C ASP A 131 -8.67 3.80 10.48
N GLU A 132 -7.63 3.89 11.31
CA GLU A 132 -6.26 3.48 11.00
C GLU A 132 -6.18 2.02 10.56
N ARG A 133 -7.05 1.14 11.08
CA ARG A 133 -7.10 -0.27 10.69
C ARG A 133 -7.56 -0.42 9.24
N LYS A 134 -8.50 0.41 8.78
CA LYS A 134 -8.93 0.42 7.38
C LYS A 134 -7.83 0.94 6.47
N GLU A 135 -7.11 1.99 6.86
CA GLU A 135 -5.96 2.49 6.09
C GLU A 135 -4.87 1.43 5.94
N HIS A 136 -4.49 0.78 7.04
CA HIS A 136 -3.50 -0.28 7.04
C HIS A 136 -3.93 -1.45 6.14
N ARG A 137 -5.20 -1.88 6.22
CA ARG A 137 -5.74 -2.93 5.34
C ARG A 137 -5.68 -2.53 3.86
N LEU A 138 -5.97 -1.28 3.51
CA LEU A 138 -5.83 -0.78 2.14
C LEU A 138 -4.37 -0.77 1.67
N ASN A 139 -3.44 -0.38 2.54
CA ASN A 139 -2.01 -0.41 2.24
C ASN A 139 -1.51 -1.85 2.01
N VAL A 140 -1.96 -2.80 2.83
CA VAL A 140 -1.69 -4.25 2.66
C VAL A 140 -2.22 -4.75 1.32
N LEU A 141 -3.46 -4.43 0.97
CA LEU A 141 -4.05 -4.81 -0.31
C LEU A 141 -3.30 -4.20 -1.49
N TYR A 142 -2.93 -2.93 -1.39
CA TYR A 142 -2.16 -2.22 -2.41
C TYR A 142 -0.77 -2.85 -2.61
N ALA A 143 -0.05 -3.14 -1.53
CA ALA A 143 1.28 -3.75 -1.58
C ALA A 143 1.26 -5.19 -2.14
N ARG A 144 0.19 -5.95 -1.84
CA ARG A 144 0.01 -7.34 -2.28
C ARG A 144 -0.43 -7.44 -3.74
N ASN A 145 -1.38 -6.60 -4.16
CA ASN A 145 -2.01 -6.67 -5.48
C ASN A 145 -1.55 -5.52 -6.38
N TYR A 146 -0.28 -5.12 -6.26
CA TYR A 146 0.25 -3.98 -6.99
C TYR A 146 0.11 -4.14 -8.50
N SER A 147 -0.49 -3.14 -9.14
CA SER A 147 -0.55 -3.00 -10.60
C SER A 147 -0.46 -1.52 -11.01
N LEU A 148 0.00 -1.28 -12.23
CA LEU A 148 0.02 0.06 -12.83
C LEU A 148 -1.39 0.64 -13.00
N MET A 149 -2.39 -0.22 -13.21
CA MET A 149 -3.78 0.21 -13.36
C MET A 149 -4.30 0.80 -12.05
N THR A 150 -3.98 0.14 -10.93
CA THR A 150 -4.31 0.63 -9.58
C THR A 150 -3.67 2.00 -9.31
N ASP A 151 -2.38 2.18 -9.65
CA ASP A 151 -1.71 3.48 -9.51
C ASP A 151 -2.37 4.57 -10.35
N THR A 152 -2.76 4.22 -11.59
CA THR A 152 -3.44 5.15 -12.51
C THR A 152 -4.80 5.57 -11.96
N GLU A 153 -5.59 4.62 -11.45
CA GLU A 153 -6.91 4.90 -10.87
C GLU A 153 -6.79 5.80 -9.62
N ILE A 154 -5.85 5.50 -8.73
CA ILE A 154 -5.58 6.30 -7.53
C ILE A 154 -5.18 7.72 -7.93
N LEU A 155 -4.25 7.87 -8.87
CA LEU A 155 -3.79 9.17 -9.35
C LEU A 155 -4.95 10.01 -9.91
N LEU A 156 -5.77 9.43 -10.79
CA LEU A 156 -6.90 10.14 -11.42
C LEU A 156 -7.97 10.54 -10.39
N LYS A 157 -8.32 9.64 -9.46
CA LYS A 157 -9.27 9.95 -8.38
C LYS A 157 -8.74 11.03 -7.44
N GLY A 158 -7.47 10.93 -7.05
CA GLY A 158 -6.79 11.93 -6.22
C GLY A 158 -6.73 13.30 -6.88
N LEU A 159 -6.45 13.35 -8.18
CA LEU A 159 -6.43 14.58 -8.97
C LEU A 159 -7.81 15.26 -9.01
N LYS A 160 -8.85 14.49 -9.36
CA LYS A 160 -10.24 14.99 -9.40
C LYS A 160 -10.67 15.57 -8.06
N ARG A 161 -10.23 14.97 -6.95
CA ARG A 161 -10.62 15.40 -5.61
C ARG A 161 -9.92 16.68 -5.16
N ARG A 162 -8.61 16.80 -5.38
CA ARG A 162 -7.85 18.01 -4.99
C ARG A 162 -8.19 19.26 -5.81
N ASN A 163 -8.85 19.07 -6.95
CA ASN A 163 -9.31 20.17 -7.80
C ASN A 163 -10.74 20.62 -7.50
N LYS A 164 -11.46 19.92 -6.60
CA LYS A 164 -12.66 20.47 -5.94
C LYS A 164 -12.23 21.27 -4.72
#